data_AF-A0A815KVA5-F1
#
_entry.id   AF-A0A815KVA5-F1
#
_cell.length_a   1.000
_cell.length_b   1.000
_cell.length_c   1.000
_cell.angle_alpha   90.00
_cell.angle_beta   90.00
_cell.angle_gamma   90.00
#
_symmetry.space_group_name_H-M   'P 1'
#
loop_
_entity.id
_entity.type
_entity.pdbx_description
1 polymer ?
#
loop_
_entity_poly.entity_id
_entity_poly.type
_entity_poly.pdbx_seq_one_letter_code
_entity_poly.pdbx_strand_id
1 'polypeptide(L)'
;MARVRFNYTDEAFKILNTMLERVDNDSNCLTFNYEKGQIREDFVQIGSNFPFPESGIAVISFLHGFVGVIAKIDGLHICPQLPSTFDLVQIQVNYLRVTLTITVTKQNSSTIYHLTIPEQQLSIDLLRGSCYNLTSIK
;
A
#
# COMPACT_ATOMS: atom_id res chain seq x y z
N MET A 1 7.72 -1.77 1.49
CA MET A 1 7.66 -0.30 1.71
C MET A 1 8.84 0.48 1.13
N ALA A 2 10.11 0.09 1.35
CA ALA A 2 11.28 0.84 0.83
C ALA A 2 11.25 1.07 -0.69
N ARG A 3 10.89 0.06 -1.49
CA ARG A 3 10.85 0.17 -2.97
C ARG A 3 9.74 1.10 -3.50
N VAL A 4 8.61 1.17 -2.80
CA VAL A 4 7.55 2.13 -3.12
C VAL A 4 8.08 3.55 -2.91
N ARG A 5 8.77 3.80 -1.79
CA ARG A 5 9.43 5.09 -1.53
C ARG A 5 10.45 5.52 -2.61
N PHE A 6 11.01 4.60 -3.39
CA PHE A 6 11.97 4.87 -4.47
C PHE A 6 11.39 4.72 -5.89
N ASN A 7 10.07 4.85 -6.05
CA ASN A 7 9.38 4.84 -7.35
C ASN A 7 9.38 3.50 -8.11
N TYR A 8 9.78 2.39 -7.46
CA TYR A 8 9.70 1.03 -7.99
C TYR A 8 8.37 0.35 -7.60
N THR A 9 7.26 1.05 -7.83
CA THR A 9 5.92 0.62 -7.40
C THR A 9 5.52 -0.73 -7.97
N ASP A 10 5.72 -0.92 -9.27
CA ASP A 10 5.27 -2.11 -9.98
C ASP A 10 6.07 -3.34 -9.56
N GLU A 11 7.38 -3.16 -9.34
CA GLU A 11 8.24 -4.22 -8.82
C GLU A 11 7.86 -4.59 -7.38
N ALA A 12 7.59 -3.58 -6.54
CA ALA A 12 7.11 -3.80 -5.18
C ALA A 12 5.76 -4.54 -5.15
N PHE A 13 4.85 -4.19 -6.07
CA PHE A 13 3.56 -4.85 -6.20
C PHE A 13 3.70 -6.28 -6.70
N LYS A 14 4.55 -6.52 -7.69
CA LYS A 14 4.87 -7.87 -8.18
C LYS A 14 5.41 -8.76 -7.05
N ILE A 15 6.36 -8.26 -6.26
CA ILE A 15 6.91 -8.99 -5.11
C ILE A 15 5.82 -9.30 -4.09
N LEU A 16 4.98 -8.32 -3.74
CA LEU A 16 3.85 -8.53 -2.82
C LEU A 16 2.89 -9.60 -3.35
N ASN A 17 2.51 -9.53 -4.62
CA ASN A 17 1.60 -10.48 -5.23
C ASN A 17 2.20 -11.90 -5.24
N THR A 18 3.49 -12.05 -5.56
CA THR A 18 4.18 -13.35 -5.47
C THR A 18 4.21 -13.89 -4.03
N MET A 19 4.35 -13.03 -3.02
CA MET A 19 4.27 -13.47 -1.62
C MET A 19 2.85 -13.95 -1.28
N LEU A 20 1.83 -13.20 -1.68
CA LEU A 20 0.42 -13.55 -1.45
C LEU A 20 0.04 -14.86 -2.14
N GLU A 21 0.40 -15.03 -3.41
CA GLU A 21 0.17 -16.27 -4.16
C GLU A 21 0.84 -17.47 -3.50
N ARG A 22 2.03 -17.30 -2.91
CA ARG A 22 2.70 -18.38 -2.18
C ARG A 22 1.97 -18.75 -0.90
N VAL A 23 1.49 -17.76 -0.14
CA VAL A 23 0.72 -17.98 1.08
C VAL A 23 -0.62 -18.66 0.80
N ASP A 24 -1.29 -18.27 -0.29
CA ASP A 24 -2.58 -18.85 -0.69
C ASP A 24 -2.43 -20.33 -1.10
N ASN A 25 -1.33 -20.67 -1.78
CA ASN A 25 -1.05 -22.04 -2.21
C ASN A 25 -0.42 -22.92 -1.11
N ASP A 26 0.33 -22.34 -0.18
CA ASP A 26 0.91 -23.02 0.98
C ASP A 26 1.09 -22.02 2.13
N SER A 27 0.17 -22.07 3.09
CA SER A 27 0.14 -21.20 4.26
C SER A 27 1.34 -21.39 5.20
N ASN A 28 2.12 -22.46 5.04
CA ASN A 28 3.37 -22.68 5.78
C ASN A 28 4.60 -22.07 5.08
N CYS A 29 4.47 -21.69 3.80
CA CYS A 29 5.53 -21.08 2.98
C CYS A 29 5.60 -19.56 3.11
N LEU A 30 5.49 -19.04 4.34
CA LEU A 30 5.91 -17.67 4.64
C LEU A 30 7.44 -17.50 4.61
N THR A 31 8.18 -18.59 4.39
CA THR A 31 9.64 -18.62 4.28
C THR A 31 10.10 -18.62 2.82
N PHE A 32 11.31 -18.10 2.58
CA PHE A 32 11.99 -18.29 1.30
C PHE A 32 12.27 -19.78 1.09
N ASN A 33 11.80 -20.35 -0.03
CA ASN A 33 12.08 -21.73 -0.38
C ASN A 33 13.58 -21.90 -0.69
N TYR A 34 14.33 -22.42 0.28
CA TYR A 34 15.78 -22.63 0.22
C TYR A 34 16.22 -23.66 -0.83
N GLU A 35 15.32 -24.52 -1.34
CA GLU A 35 15.69 -25.56 -2.32
C GLU A 35 15.84 -25.02 -3.75
N LYS A 36 15.46 -23.77 -4.03
CA LYS A 36 15.54 -23.15 -5.37
C LYS A 36 16.51 -21.98 -5.52
N GLY A 37 17.34 -21.64 -4.53
CA GLY A 37 18.19 -20.46 -4.64
C GLY A 37 19.43 -20.49 -3.75
N GLN A 38 20.59 -20.42 -4.40
CA GLN A 38 21.94 -20.39 -3.81
C GLN A 38 22.10 -19.47 -2.60
N ILE A 39 22.89 -19.97 -1.66
CA ILE A 39 23.36 -19.32 -0.42
C ILE A 39 24.22 -18.10 -0.75
N ARG A 40 23.88 -16.95 -0.15
CA ARG A 40 24.87 -15.96 0.30
C ARG A 40 24.52 -15.52 1.71
N GLU A 41 25.50 -15.63 2.57
CA GLU A 41 25.50 -15.32 3.99
C GLU A 41 25.01 -13.88 4.23
N ASP A 42 24.02 -13.71 5.12
CA ASP A 42 23.66 -12.49 5.88
C ASP A 42 22.12 -12.22 5.98
N PHE A 43 21.40 -13.04 6.78
CA PHE A 43 20.02 -12.86 7.33
C PHE A 43 18.84 -12.64 6.33
N VAL A 44 17.56 -13.00 6.53
CA VAL A 44 16.57 -12.91 7.65
C VAL A 44 15.47 -13.97 7.47
N GLN A 45 14.96 -14.53 8.57
CA GLN A 45 13.80 -15.42 8.65
C GLN A 45 12.57 -14.65 9.17
N ILE A 46 11.39 -14.80 8.56
CA ILE A 46 10.09 -14.46 9.18
C ILE A 46 9.04 -15.50 8.78
N GLY A 47 8.45 -16.14 9.78
CA GLY A 47 7.34 -17.09 9.70
C GLY A 47 7.26 -17.87 11.01
N SER A 48 6.07 -18.00 11.60
CA SER A 48 5.88 -18.70 12.88
C SER A 48 4.65 -19.60 12.87
N ASN A 49 4.74 -20.68 13.64
CA ASN A 49 3.74 -21.76 13.76
C ASN A 49 2.49 -21.40 14.59
N PHE A 50 2.27 -20.12 14.90
CA PHE A 50 1.05 -19.62 15.57
C PHE A 50 0.12 -18.99 14.52
N PRO A 51 -1.20 -18.78 14.76
CA PRO A 51 -2.02 -17.93 13.89
C PRO A 51 -1.38 -16.54 13.84
N PHE A 52 -0.70 -16.28 12.73
CA PHE A 52 0.29 -15.22 12.64
C PHE A 52 -0.30 -14.02 11.85
N PRO A 53 -0.07 -12.78 12.30
CA PRO A 53 -0.75 -11.58 11.81
C PRO A 53 -0.29 -11.08 10.42
N GLU A 54 0.29 -11.93 9.57
CA GLU A 54 0.72 -11.58 8.20
C GLU A 54 -0.43 -11.17 7.27
N SER A 55 -1.68 -11.52 7.61
CA SER A 55 -2.87 -10.91 6.97
C SER A 55 -2.87 -9.39 7.09
N GLY A 56 -2.33 -8.86 8.21
CA GLY A 56 -2.10 -7.45 8.42
C GLY A 56 -1.02 -6.88 7.51
N ILE A 57 0.04 -7.62 7.17
CA ILE A 57 1.13 -7.11 6.33
C ILE A 57 0.63 -6.76 4.93
N ALA A 58 -0.25 -7.58 4.35
CA ALA A 58 -0.81 -7.30 3.03
C ALA A 58 -1.69 -6.04 3.04
N VAL A 59 -2.60 -5.95 4.00
CA VAL A 59 -3.53 -4.82 4.14
C VAL A 59 -2.79 -3.52 4.50
N ILE A 60 -1.84 -3.58 5.43
CA ILE A 60 -0.98 -2.46 5.84
C ILE A 60 -0.08 -2.02 4.68
N SER A 61 0.51 -2.97 3.95
CA SER A 61 1.34 -2.66 2.77
C SER A 61 0.51 -2.01 1.67
N PHE A 62 -0.75 -2.40 1.50
CA PHE A 62 -1.61 -1.79 0.51
C PHE A 62 -2.05 -0.38 0.92
N LEU A 63 -2.57 -0.24 2.13
CA LEU A 63 -3.06 1.03 2.68
C LEU A 63 -1.96 2.09 2.77
N HIS A 64 -0.84 1.75 3.40
CA HIS A 64 0.24 2.71 3.66
C HIS A 64 1.31 2.74 2.56
N GLY A 65 1.45 1.65 1.79
CA GLY A 65 2.42 1.58 0.70
C GLY A 65 1.85 2.15 -0.60
N PHE A 66 0.84 1.52 -1.17
CA PHE A 66 0.35 1.87 -2.52
C PHE A 66 -0.66 3.01 -2.52
N VAL A 67 -1.64 3.01 -1.60
CA VAL A 67 -2.55 4.15 -1.47
C VAL A 67 -1.88 5.32 -0.73
N GLY A 68 -0.89 5.00 0.11
CA GLY A 68 -0.05 5.98 0.79
C GLY A 68 -0.81 6.81 1.84
N VAL A 69 -1.84 6.23 2.45
CA VAL A 69 -2.58 6.90 3.53
C VAL A 69 -1.84 6.71 4.84
N ILE A 70 -1.34 7.78 5.43
CA ILE A 70 -0.52 7.75 6.65
C ILE A 70 -0.99 8.85 7.59
N ALA A 71 -1.42 8.47 8.79
CA ALA A 71 -1.68 9.43 9.86
C ALA A 71 -0.35 9.92 10.45
N LYS A 72 -0.14 11.24 10.45
CA LYS A 72 0.99 11.91 11.08
C LYS A 72 0.48 12.93 12.10
N ILE A 73 1.41 13.50 12.87
CA ILE A 73 1.09 14.47 13.93
C ILE A 73 0.37 15.70 13.37
N ASP A 74 0.68 16.08 12.14
CA ASP A 74 0.17 17.27 11.45
C ASP A 74 -1.08 17.00 10.58
N GLY A 75 -1.57 15.76 10.50
CA GLY A 75 -2.76 15.42 9.73
C GLY A 75 -2.73 14.05 9.07
N LEU A 76 -3.73 13.79 8.23
CA LEU A 76 -3.80 12.57 7.41
C LEU A 76 -3.15 12.84 6.05
N HIS A 77 -2.01 12.19 5.80
CA HIS A 77 -1.26 12.32 4.54
C HIS A 77 -1.75 11.25 3.56
N ILE A 78 -2.02 11.65 2.33
CA ILE A 78 -2.45 10.76 1.24
C ILE A 78 -1.46 10.93 0.10
N CYS A 79 -0.58 9.94 -0.07
CA CYS A 79 0.53 9.93 -1.03
C CYS A 79 0.34 8.78 -2.05
N PRO A 80 -0.57 8.90 -3.01
CA PRO A 80 -0.93 7.79 -3.87
C PRO A 80 0.24 7.39 -4.77
N GLN A 81 0.51 6.09 -4.77
CA GLN A 81 1.52 5.46 -5.59
C GLN A 81 1.01 4.10 -6.05
N LEU A 82 0.06 4.13 -6.98
CA LEU A 82 -0.59 2.93 -7.47
C LEU A 82 0.29 2.19 -8.48
N PRO A 83 0.27 0.84 -8.46
CA PRO A 83 0.88 0.04 -9.52
C PRO A 83 0.25 0.36 -10.88
N SER A 84 0.97 0.14 -11.97
CA SER A 84 0.48 0.34 -13.34
C SER A 84 -0.81 -0.44 -13.61
N THR A 85 -0.99 -1.60 -12.99
CA THR A 85 -2.17 -2.48 -13.14
C THR A 85 -3.47 -1.94 -12.57
N PHE A 86 -3.44 -0.93 -11.69
CA PHE A 86 -4.65 -0.35 -11.10
C PHE A 86 -4.89 1.05 -11.64
N ASP A 87 -6.07 1.26 -12.19
CA ASP A 87 -6.54 2.58 -12.61
C ASP A 87 -7.37 3.27 -11.54
N LEU A 88 -7.96 2.51 -10.62
CA LEU A 88 -8.81 3.02 -9.55
C LEU A 88 -8.62 2.19 -8.28
N VAL A 89 -8.55 2.87 -7.14
CA VAL A 89 -8.61 2.26 -5.82
C VAL A 89 -9.53 3.09 -4.93
N GLN A 90 -10.40 2.39 -4.20
CA GLN A 90 -11.25 2.98 -3.18
C GLN A 90 -10.98 2.29 -1.85
N ILE A 91 -10.81 3.09 -0.79
CA ILE A 91 -10.62 2.59 0.57
C ILE A 91 -11.47 3.38 1.55
N GLN A 92 -11.79 2.76 2.68
CA GLN A 92 -12.43 3.42 3.81
C GLN A 92 -11.47 3.43 4.98
N VAL A 93 -11.28 4.59 5.58
CA VAL A 93 -10.42 4.77 6.76
C VAL A 93 -11.17 5.50 7.85
N ASN A 94 -11.06 5.01 9.08
CA ASN A 94 -11.57 5.73 10.25
C ASN A 94 -10.45 6.64 10.78
N TYR A 95 -10.63 7.95 10.65
CA TYR A 95 -9.68 8.96 11.11
C TYR A 95 -10.41 9.95 12.01
N LEU A 96 -9.90 10.13 13.24
CA LEU A 96 -10.52 10.98 14.27
C LEU A 96 -12.03 10.71 14.48
N ARG A 97 -12.44 9.44 14.48
CA ARG A 97 -13.84 8.97 14.63
C ARG A 97 -14.75 9.31 13.44
N VAL A 98 -14.20 9.78 12.34
CA VAL A 98 -14.92 10.00 11.08
C VAL A 98 -14.46 8.96 10.07
N THR A 99 -15.41 8.25 9.48
CA THR A 99 -15.14 7.33 8.37
C THR A 99 -15.03 8.15 7.09
N LEU A 100 -13.85 8.12 6.48
CA LEU A 100 -13.56 8.80 5.22
C LEU A 100 -13.49 7.75 4.10
N THR A 101 -14.19 8.02 3.00
CA THR A 101 -14.10 7.24 1.78
C THR A 101 -13.12 7.92 0.85
N ILE A 102 -11.95 7.32 0.66
CA ILE A 102 -10.89 7.87 -0.17
C ILE A 102 -10.88 7.10 -1.49
N THR A 103 -11.13 7.82 -2.59
CA THR A 103 -11.03 7.26 -3.94
C THR A 103 -9.87 7.91 -4.67
N VAL A 104 -9.01 7.08 -5.26
CA VAL A 104 -7.85 7.50 -6.05
C VAL A 104 -8.01 6.90 -7.45
N THR A 105 -8.09 7.77 -8.46
CA THR A 105 -8.18 7.37 -9.87
C THR A 105 -6.95 7.86 -10.62
N LYS A 106 -6.28 6.97 -11.35
CA LYS A 106 -5.18 7.31 -12.25
C LYS A 106 -5.75 7.92 -13.53
N GLN A 107 -5.25 9.10 -13.92
CA GLN A 107 -5.57 9.70 -15.23
C GLN A 107 -4.58 9.25 -16.31
N ASN A 108 -4.99 9.40 -17.58
CA ASN A 108 -4.42 8.92 -18.87
C ASN A 108 -2.90 8.72 -19.03
N SER A 109 -2.04 9.29 -18.18
CA SER A 109 -0.58 9.23 -18.29
C SER A 109 0.14 8.66 -17.06
N SER A 110 -0.55 8.08 -16.07
CA SER A 110 0.03 7.51 -14.83
C SER A 110 0.83 8.48 -13.94
N THR A 111 0.85 9.76 -14.31
CA THR A 111 1.55 10.83 -13.60
C THR A 111 0.59 11.69 -12.78
N ILE A 112 -0.72 11.61 -13.01
CA ILE A 112 -1.74 12.38 -12.31
C ILE A 112 -2.73 11.40 -11.65
N TYR A 113 -3.03 11.66 -10.38
CA TYR A 113 -4.03 10.99 -9.58
C TYR A 113 -5.15 11.97 -9.24
N HIS A 114 -6.38 11.60 -9.57
CA HIS A 114 -7.58 12.28 -9.09
C HIS A 114 -7.98 11.71 -7.74
N LEU A 115 -7.91 12.52 -6.69
CA LEU A 115 -8.28 12.17 -5.32
C LEU A 115 -9.66 12.75 -5.00
N THR A 116 -10.57 11.92 -4.50
CA THR A 116 -11.86 12.37 -3.96
C THR A 116 -12.11 11.87 -2.55
N ILE A 117 -12.63 12.75 -1.70
CA ILE A 117 -13.10 12.47 -0.33
C ILE A 117 -14.46 13.15 -0.16
N PRO A 118 -15.58 12.45 -0.44
CA PRO A 118 -16.92 13.01 -0.44
C PRO A 118 -17.30 13.64 0.90
N GLU A 119 -16.92 13.00 2.02
CA GLU A 119 -17.24 13.46 3.37
C GLU A 119 -16.58 14.81 3.70
N GLN A 120 -15.52 15.17 2.98
CA GLN A 120 -14.84 16.46 3.10
C GLN A 120 -15.14 17.43 1.94
N GLN A 121 -16.00 17.02 1.00
CA GLN A 121 -16.24 17.73 -0.26
C GLN A 121 -14.95 18.04 -1.01
N LEU A 122 -13.99 17.12 -0.96
CA LEU A 122 -12.67 17.27 -1.56
C LEU A 122 -12.64 16.55 -2.90
N SER A 123 -12.18 17.25 -3.94
CA SER A 123 -11.81 16.69 -5.23
C SER A 123 -10.61 17.46 -5.76
N ILE A 124 -9.48 16.79 -5.90
CA ILE A 124 -8.22 17.42 -6.31
C ILE A 124 -7.40 16.50 -7.21
N ASP A 125 -6.58 17.10 -8.06
CA ASP A 125 -5.57 16.37 -8.84
C ASP A 125 -4.21 16.47 -8.16
N LEU A 126 -3.54 15.33 -8.04
CA LEU A 126 -2.23 15.15 -7.43
C LEU A 126 -1.24 14.63 -8.46
N LEU A 127 -0.04 15.18 -8.46
CA LEU A 127 1.06 14.63 -9.25
C LEU A 127 1.60 13.37 -8.58
N ARG A 128 2.10 12.42 -9.36
CA ARG A 128 2.76 11.21 -8.84
C ARG A 128 3.93 11.59 -7.93
N GLY A 129 3.94 11.04 -6.72
CA GLY A 129 4.94 11.35 -5.70
C GLY A 129 4.63 12.60 -4.86
N SER A 130 3.59 13.35 -5.20
CA SER A 130 3.05 14.39 -4.31
C SER A 130 2.09 13.79 -3.29
N CYS A 131 1.93 14.48 -2.17
CA CYS A 131 1.06 14.09 -1.07
C CYS A 131 0.05 15.20 -0.80
N TYR A 132 -1.19 14.82 -0.54
CA TYR A 132 -2.16 15.71 0.06
C TYR A 132 -2.13 15.57 1.58
N ASN A 133 -2.21 16.68 2.32
CA ASN A 133 -2.33 16.67 3.77
C ASN A 133 -3.72 17.19 4.18
N LEU A 134 -4.53 16.30 4.76
CA LEU A 134 -5.80 16.65 5.39
C LEU A 134 -5.55 17.00 6.86
N THR A 135 -5.43 18.31 7.13
CA THR A 135 -5.12 18.86 8.46
C THR A 135 -6.35 19.04 9.36
N SER A 136 -7.54 19.18 8.77
CA SER A 136 -8.81 19.37 9.47
C SER A 136 -9.90 18.53 8.84
N ILE A 137 -10.73 17.93 9.69
CA ILE A 137 -11.97 17.27 9.28
C ILE A 137 -13.11 18.26 9.55
N LYS A 138 -13.94 18.53 8.54
CA LYS A 138 -15.17 19.32 8.68
C LYS A 138 -16.27 18.55 9.42
#